data_AF-A0A3A8KCA8-F1
#
_entry.id   AF-A0A3A8KCA8-F1
#
_cell.length_a   1.000
_cell.length_b   1.000
_cell.length_c   1.000
_cell.angle_alpha   90.00
_cell.angle_beta   90.00
_cell.angle_gamma   90.00
#
_symmetry.space_group_name_H-M   'P 1'
#
loop_
_entity.id
_entity.type
_entity.pdbx_description
1 polymer ?
#
loop_
_entity_poly.entity_id
_entity_poly.type
_entity_poly.pdbx_seq_one_letter_code
_entity_poly.pdbx_strand_id
1 'polypeptide(L)'
;MKLSLAAMVTLVGLSLLGCGGPALEDTMGPEAEARTVSQFGTCTATCAGGSSVSCTGTTCSSTDNQGVTCDGVFKGCASSCGGLPSCNLYSNQKCTTPNATKACCNPTTQRPDSLLCSGSVTSGYRWLYY
;
A
#
# COMPACT_ATOMS: atom_id res chain seq x y z
N MET A 1 -34.28 50.96 -30.22
CA MET A 1 -33.77 50.76 -28.85
C MET A 1 -33.66 49.25 -28.67
N LYS A 2 -32.50 48.60 -28.93
CA LYS A 2 -31.34 48.40 -28.05
C LYS A 2 -31.73 47.87 -26.66
N LEU A 3 -31.41 46.60 -26.39
CA LEU A 3 -30.81 46.12 -25.14
C LEU A 3 -30.23 44.70 -25.31
N SER A 4 -28.91 44.63 -25.24
CA SER A 4 -28.06 43.45 -25.08
C SER A 4 -28.27 42.80 -23.71
N LEU A 5 -27.97 41.49 -23.55
CA LEU A 5 -26.82 41.06 -22.73
C LEU A 5 -26.58 39.54 -22.79
N ALA A 6 -25.29 39.20 -22.89
CA ALA A 6 -24.71 37.87 -22.85
C ALA A 6 -24.67 37.27 -21.45
N ALA A 7 -24.62 35.93 -21.36
CA ALA A 7 -24.11 35.22 -20.19
C ALA A 7 -23.23 34.05 -20.65
N MET A 8 -21.96 34.12 -20.30
CA MET A 8 -20.92 33.14 -20.58
C MET A 8 -21.16 31.84 -19.80
N VAL A 9 -20.96 30.69 -20.46
CA VAL A 9 -20.80 29.40 -19.78
C VAL A 9 -19.30 29.17 -19.58
N THR A 10 -18.80 29.58 -18.42
CA THR A 10 -17.50 29.17 -17.89
C THR A 10 -17.72 27.95 -16.99
N LEU A 11 -17.34 26.75 -17.45
CA LEU A 11 -17.12 25.62 -16.55
C LEU A 11 -15.66 25.22 -16.62
N VAL A 12 -14.98 25.74 -15.60
CA VAL A 12 -13.60 25.55 -15.20
C VAL A 12 -13.29 24.06 -15.13
N GLY A 13 -12.46 23.57 -16.06
CA GLY A 13 -11.53 22.51 -15.73
C GLY A 13 -10.44 23.10 -14.84
N LEU A 14 -9.97 22.35 -13.84
CA LEU A 14 -8.54 22.12 -13.63
C LEU A 14 -8.37 21.17 -12.43
N SER A 15 -7.91 19.97 -12.78
CA SER A 15 -7.50 18.88 -11.93
C SER A 15 -6.38 19.30 -10.98
N LEU A 16 -6.60 19.15 -9.68
CA LEU A 16 -5.56 19.32 -8.66
C LEU A 16 -4.62 18.11 -8.61
N LEU A 17 -3.38 18.34 -9.06
CA LEU A 17 -2.10 17.90 -8.47
C LEU A 17 -1.80 16.40 -8.29
N GLY A 18 -0.85 15.91 -9.10
CA GLY A 18 0.43 15.41 -8.55
C GLY A 18 0.85 13.97 -8.90
N CYS A 19 1.73 13.78 -9.90
CA CYS A 19 3.11 13.26 -9.70
C CYS A 19 3.93 13.22 -11.04
N GLY A 20 5.01 14.01 -11.11
CA GLY A 20 6.27 13.72 -11.84
C GLY A 20 6.37 13.94 -13.37
N GLY A 21 6.84 15.12 -13.82
CA GLY A 21 7.18 15.44 -15.24
C GLY A 21 8.59 15.00 -15.69
N PRO A 22 9.26 15.65 -16.69
CA PRO A 22 8.79 16.52 -17.78
C PRO A 22 9.27 16.07 -19.20
N ALA A 23 8.58 16.52 -20.26
CA ALA A 23 9.15 17.12 -21.48
C ALA A 23 8.13 17.08 -22.65
N LEU A 24 7.92 18.25 -23.25
CA LEU A 24 7.20 18.45 -24.50
C LEU A 24 7.96 17.82 -25.67
N GLU A 25 7.27 17.24 -26.66
CA GLU A 25 7.10 17.90 -27.96
C GLU A 25 6.05 17.16 -28.81
N ASP A 26 5.25 17.97 -29.48
CA ASP A 26 4.14 17.69 -30.37
C ASP A 26 4.58 16.96 -31.66
N THR A 27 3.89 15.91 -32.09
CA THR A 27 3.83 15.53 -33.52
C THR A 27 2.54 14.73 -33.80
N MET A 28 1.59 15.41 -34.45
CA MET A 28 0.63 14.93 -35.45
C MET A 28 0.01 13.54 -35.29
N GLY A 29 -1.32 13.50 -35.20
CA GLY A 29 -2.10 12.29 -35.50
C GLY A 29 -1.81 11.74 -36.90
N PRO A 30 -2.18 10.49 -37.15
CA PRO A 30 -3.47 10.34 -37.80
C PRO A 30 -4.31 9.17 -37.27
N GLU A 31 -5.59 9.35 -37.54
CA GLU A 31 -6.69 8.39 -37.51
C GLU A 31 -6.28 7.01 -38.06
N ALA A 32 -6.54 5.95 -37.31
CA ALA A 32 -7.07 4.67 -37.80
C ALA A 32 -6.98 3.62 -36.70
N GLU A 33 -7.99 2.75 -36.70
CA GLU A 33 -8.12 1.54 -35.90
C GLU A 33 -8.58 1.78 -34.47
N ALA A 34 -9.89 1.58 -34.30
CA ALA A 34 -10.47 0.98 -33.11
C ALA A 34 -9.76 -0.36 -32.82
N ARG A 35 -8.52 -0.29 -32.36
CA ARG A 35 -7.90 -1.37 -31.62
C ARG A 35 -8.53 -1.27 -30.25
N THR A 36 -9.37 -2.23 -29.92
CA THR A 36 -9.57 -2.64 -28.55
C THR A 36 -8.20 -3.09 -28.02
N VAL A 37 -7.31 -2.14 -27.79
CA VAL A 37 -6.18 -2.35 -26.89
C VAL A 37 -6.89 -2.47 -25.56
N SER A 38 -7.23 -3.70 -25.17
CA SER A 38 -7.45 -4.00 -23.76
C SER A 38 -6.17 -3.54 -23.09
N GLN A 39 -6.17 -2.29 -22.63
CA GLN A 39 -5.01 -1.63 -22.06
C GLN A 39 -4.91 -2.29 -20.69
N PHE A 40 -4.22 -3.43 -20.66
CA PHE A 40 -4.03 -4.20 -19.45
C PHE A 40 -3.32 -3.30 -18.44
N GLY A 41 -4.08 -2.78 -17.50
CA GLY A 41 -3.56 -2.00 -16.40
C GLY A 41 -2.83 -2.94 -15.46
N THR A 42 -1.62 -2.56 -15.05
CA THR A 42 -0.94 -3.23 -13.93
C THR A 42 -1.19 -2.41 -12.67
N CYS A 43 -1.88 -2.99 -11.70
CA CYS A 43 -2.02 -2.39 -10.38
C CYS A 43 -0.97 -2.98 -9.46
N THR A 44 -0.40 -2.11 -8.65
CA THR A 44 0.48 -2.50 -7.56
C THR A 44 -0.06 -1.86 -6.29
N ALA A 45 -0.23 -2.62 -5.24
CA ALA A 45 -0.52 -2.11 -3.90
C ALA A 45 0.69 -2.37 -3.00
N THR A 46 1.03 -1.39 -2.17
CA THR A 46 2.04 -1.56 -1.14
C THR A 46 1.37 -2.21 0.07
N CYS A 47 1.87 -3.36 0.48
CA CYS A 47 1.40 -4.06 1.65
C CYS A 47 2.07 -3.55 2.92
N ALA A 48 1.38 -3.76 4.04
CA ALA A 48 1.94 -3.51 5.34
C ALA A 48 3.23 -4.32 5.47
N GLY A 49 4.32 -3.59 5.76
CA GLY A 49 5.63 -4.20 5.77
C GLY A 49 6.27 -4.25 4.40
N GLY A 50 6.10 -3.20 3.59
CA GLY A 50 6.88 -2.84 2.40
C GLY A 50 7.04 -3.90 1.32
N SER A 51 6.29 -4.99 1.40
CA SER A 51 6.08 -5.92 0.31
C SER A 51 5.04 -5.32 -0.63
N SER A 52 4.99 -5.74 -1.87
CA SER A 52 3.98 -5.26 -2.82
C SER A 52 3.31 -6.43 -3.52
N VAL A 53 2.02 -6.28 -3.77
CA VAL A 53 1.25 -7.22 -4.58
C VAL A 53 0.84 -6.53 -5.87
N SER A 54 0.95 -7.25 -6.97
CA SER A 54 0.56 -6.75 -8.27
C SER A 54 -0.28 -7.76 -9.04
N CYS A 55 -1.17 -7.21 -9.86
CA CYS A 55 -1.97 -7.96 -10.81
C CYS A 55 -2.14 -7.14 -12.09
N THR A 56 -2.43 -7.83 -13.18
CA THR A 56 -2.63 -7.25 -14.50
C THR A 56 -4.02 -7.63 -14.97
N GLY A 57 -4.79 -6.64 -15.41
CA GLY A 57 -6.17 -6.85 -15.81
C GLY A 57 -6.75 -5.71 -16.63
N THR A 58 -7.95 -5.89 -17.15
CA THR A 58 -8.67 -4.86 -17.93
C THR A 58 -9.30 -3.83 -16.98
N THR A 59 -9.86 -4.30 -15.86
CA THR A 59 -10.30 -3.45 -14.74
C THR A 59 -9.38 -3.67 -13.56
N CYS A 60 -8.85 -2.58 -13.00
CA CYS A 60 -7.77 -2.67 -12.03
C CYS A 60 -7.97 -1.64 -10.92
N SER A 61 -7.91 -2.09 -9.66
CA SER A 61 -7.93 -1.22 -8.49
C SER A 61 -6.89 -1.69 -7.47
N SER A 62 -6.24 -0.74 -6.79
CA SER A 62 -5.26 -1.03 -5.73
C SER A 62 -5.67 -0.28 -4.47
N THR A 63 -5.44 -0.90 -3.32
CA THR A 63 -5.59 -0.24 -2.03
C THR A 63 -4.43 -0.65 -1.14
N ASP A 64 -3.62 0.33 -0.77
CA ASP A 64 -2.47 0.09 0.10
C ASP A 64 -2.88 -0.55 1.42
N ASN A 65 -2.04 -1.46 1.89
CA ASN A 65 -2.25 -2.32 3.05
C ASN A 65 -3.42 -3.32 2.93
N GLN A 66 -4.13 -3.36 1.80
CA GLN A 66 -5.20 -4.33 1.57
C GLN A 66 -4.88 -5.28 0.41
N GLY A 67 -4.53 -4.75 -0.76
CA GLY A 67 -4.21 -5.57 -1.94
C GLY A 67 -4.64 -4.94 -3.26
N VAL A 68 -4.74 -5.77 -4.28
CA VAL A 68 -5.12 -5.39 -5.63
C VAL A 68 -6.32 -6.21 -6.11
N THR A 69 -7.24 -5.57 -6.84
CA THR A 69 -8.35 -6.23 -7.52
C THR A 69 -8.15 -6.09 -9.02
N CYS A 70 -8.03 -7.21 -9.74
CA CYS A 70 -7.97 -7.23 -11.20
C CYS A 70 -9.12 -8.07 -11.76
N ASP A 71 -9.90 -7.50 -12.67
CA ASP A 71 -11.02 -8.16 -13.35
C ASP A 71 -11.98 -8.89 -12.39
N GLY A 72 -12.23 -8.26 -11.23
CA GLY A 72 -13.09 -8.80 -10.16
C GLY A 72 -12.41 -9.80 -9.22
N VAL A 73 -11.16 -10.19 -9.48
CA VAL A 73 -10.38 -11.09 -8.62
C VAL A 73 -9.53 -10.27 -7.65
N PHE A 74 -9.79 -10.40 -6.35
CA PHE A 74 -9.00 -9.77 -5.30
C PHE A 74 -7.78 -10.62 -4.93
N LYS A 75 -6.60 -10.01 -5.03
CA LYS A 75 -5.32 -10.49 -4.48
C LYS A 75 -4.99 -9.65 -3.26
N GLY A 76 -5.29 -10.20 -2.09
CA GLY A 76 -4.95 -9.57 -0.82
C GLY A 76 -3.44 -9.52 -0.57
N CYS A 77 -3.02 -8.53 0.20
CA CYS A 77 -1.71 -8.53 0.82
C CYS A 77 -1.55 -9.80 1.66
N ALA A 78 -0.51 -10.58 1.37
CA ALA A 78 -0.13 -11.65 2.28
C ALA A 78 0.22 -11.03 3.62
N SER A 79 -0.43 -11.46 4.71
CA SER A 79 0.06 -11.13 6.05
C SER A 79 1.46 -11.72 6.16
N SER A 80 2.48 -10.86 6.08
CA SER A 80 3.90 -11.27 6.08
C SER A 80 4.27 -12.08 7.33
N CYS A 81 3.41 -12.03 8.36
CA CYS A 81 3.58 -12.72 9.62
C CYS A 81 3.28 -14.22 9.61
N GLY A 82 2.72 -14.81 8.54
CA GLY A 82 2.66 -16.28 8.40
C GLY A 82 2.02 -17.05 9.57
N GLY A 83 1.03 -16.46 10.25
CA GLY A 83 0.38 -17.06 11.43
C GLY A 83 1.09 -16.79 12.77
N LEU A 84 2.13 -15.96 12.79
CA LEU A 84 2.77 -15.53 14.03
C LEU A 84 1.80 -14.68 14.88
N PRO A 85 1.72 -14.93 16.19
CA PRO A 85 0.96 -14.10 17.13
C PRO A 85 1.56 -12.69 17.27
N SER A 86 0.71 -11.70 17.56
CA SER A 86 1.12 -10.30 17.73
C SER A 86 2.17 -10.12 18.81
N CYS A 87 3.21 -9.32 18.54
CA CYS A 87 4.29 -9.02 19.50
C CYS A 87 3.77 -8.37 20.79
N ASN A 88 2.68 -7.60 20.73
CA ASN A 88 2.04 -7.02 21.92
C ASN A 88 1.52 -8.07 22.90
N LEU A 89 1.30 -9.32 22.47
CA LEU A 89 0.92 -10.40 23.39
C LEU A 89 2.07 -10.79 24.30
N TYR A 90 3.32 -10.65 23.86
CA TYR A 90 4.49 -11.08 24.64
C TYR A 90 5.29 -9.92 25.18
N SER A 91 5.23 -8.75 24.54
CA SER A 91 5.91 -7.54 24.98
C SER A 91 5.66 -7.31 26.47
N ASN A 92 6.73 -7.02 27.20
CA ASN A 92 6.70 -6.77 28.63
C ASN A 92 6.25 -7.95 29.53
N GLN A 93 5.96 -9.12 28.96
CA GLN A 93 5.74 -10.34 29.74
C GLN A 93 7.06 -10.89 30.27
N LYS A 94 6.98 -11.62 31.40
CA LYS A 94 8.14 -12.29 31.98
C LYS A 94 8.67 -13.38 31.05
N CYS A 95 9.99 -13.53 31.03
CA CYS A 95 10.69 -14.62 30.37
C CYS A 95 11.73 -15.20 31.33
N THR A 96 12.18 -16.43 31.07
CA THR A 96 13.05 -17.18 31.99
C THR A 96 14.46 -17.35 31.46
N THR A 97 14.62 -17.35 30.14
CA THR A 97 15.91 -17.65 29.49
C THR A 97 16.50 -16.36 28.94
N PRO A 98 17.51 -15.76 29.61
CA PRO A 98 18.14 -14.54 29.12
C PRO A 98 18.70 -14.74 27.71
N ASN A 99 18.61 -13.70 26.89
CA ASN A 99 19.00 -13.70 25.47
C ASN A 99 18.21 -14.67 24.57
N ALA A 100 17.16 -15.33 25.06
CA ALA A 100 16.25 -16.04 24.18
C ALA A 100 15.52 -15.04 23.27
N THR A 101 15.18 -15.48 22.06
CA THR A 101 14.36 -14.72 21.12
C THR A 101 12.99 -15.37 20.96
N LYS A 102 11.98 -14.57 20.67
CA LYS A 102 10.62 -15.03 20.41
C LYS A 102 10.07 -14.36 19.16
N ALA A 103 9.81 -15.16 18.13
CA ALA A 103 9.20 -14.69 16.90
C ALA A 103 7.75 -14.24 17.16
N CYS A 104 7.38 -13.11 16.56
CA CYS A 104 6.05 -12.54 16.67
C CYS A 104 5.75 -11.63 15.46
N CYS A 105 4.50 -11.19 15.35
CA CYS A 105 4.08 -10.25 14.31
C CYS A 105 4.05 -8.83 14.86
N ASN A 106 4.77 -7.90 14.24
CA ASN A 106 4.64 -6.49 14.61
C ASN A 106 3.29 -5.97 14.09
N PRO A 107 2.37 -5.53 14.97
CA PRO A 107 1.01 -5.17 14.55
C PRO A 107 0.99 -3.91 13.67
N THR A 108 1.98 -3.03 13.82
CA THR A 108 2.08 -1.76 13.08
C THR A 108 2.60 -1.97 11.67
N THR A 109 3.65 -2.79 11.53
CA THR A 109 4.27 -3.04 10.22
C THR A 109 3.76 -4.30 9.55
N GLN A 110 2.97 -5.14 10.23
CA GLN A 110 2.53 -6.46 9.75
C GLN A 110 3.69 -7.31 9.18
N ARG A 111 4.89 -7.10 9.73
CA ARG A 111 6.09 -7.88 9.41
C ARG A 111 6.40 -8.87 10.53
N PRO A 112 7.03 -10.01 10.20
CA PRO A 112 7.65 -10.84 11.20
C PRO A 112 8.74 -10.03 11.92
N ASP A 113 8.71 -10.12 13.24
CA ASP A 113 9.56 -9.40 14.17
C ASP A 113 9.93 -10.35 15.31
N SER A 114 10.76 -9.90 16.23
CA SER A 114 11.27 -10.74 17.30
C SER A 114 11.50 -9.94 18.56
N LEU A 115 11.12 -10.53 19.69
CA LEU A 115 11.41 -9.96 21.01
C LEU A 115 12.61 -10.66 21.61
N LEU A 116 13.44 -9.90 22.31
CA LEU A 116 14.58 -10.38 23.08
C LEU A 116 14.18 -10.50 24.55
N CYS A 117 14.47 -11.64 25.16
CA CYS A 117 14.37 -11.80 26.60
C CYS A 117 15.55 -11.09 27.27
N SER A 118 15.30 -9.91 27.82
CA SER A 118 16.32 -9.06 28.43
C SER A 118 15.84 -8.50 29.77
N GLY A 119 16.80 -8.16 30.63
CA GLY A 119 16.57 -7.76 32.02
C GLY A 119 17.71 -8.19 32.92
N SER A 120 17.45 -8.18 34.22
CA SER A 120 18.46 -8.43 35.25
C SER A 120 17.96 -9.43 36.27
N VAL A 121 18.86 -10.14 36.95
CA VAL A 121 18.52 -11.08 38.03
C VAL A 121 17.72 -10.42 39.17
N THR A 122 17.94 -9.13 39.42
CA THR A 122 17.25 -8.33 40.44
C THR A 122 15.86 -7.88 40.02
N SER A 123 15.64 -7.59 38.74
CA SER A 123 14.37 -7.04 38.22
C SER A 123 13.51 -8.09 37.49
N GLY A 124 14.07 -9.27 37.23
CA GLY A 124 13.52 -10.28 36.34
C GLY A 124 13.77 -9.99 34.87
N TYR A 125 13.65 -11.02 34.03
CA TYR A 125 13.74 -10.91 32.57
C TYR A 125 12.36 -10.72 31.95
N ARG A 126 12.31 -9.92 30.88
CA ARG A 126 11.08 -9.62 30.14
C ARG A 126 11.34 -9.62 28.64
N TRP A 127 10.31 -9.89 27.85
CA TRP A 127 10.38 -9.77 26.40
C TRP A 127 10.34 -8.30 25.99
N LEU A 128 11.38 -7.83 25.31
CA LEU A 128 11.55 -6.46 24.86
C LEU A 128 11.77 -6.41 23.34
N TYR A 129 11.32 -5.34 22.71
CA TYR A 129 11.72 -5.03 21.33
C TYR A 129 13.21 -4.66 21.33
N TYR A 130 13.94 -5.06 20.28
CA TYR A 130 15.37 -4.84 20.15
C TYR A 130 15.76 -4.42 18.73
#